data_AF-A0A968CYK7-F1
#
_entry.id   AF-A0A968CYK7-F1
#
_cell.length_a   1.000
_cell.length_b   1.000
_cell.length_c   1.000
_cell.angle_alpha   90.00
_cell.angle_beta   90.00
_cell.angle_gamma   90.00
#
_symmetry.space_group_name_H-M   'P 1'
#
loop_
_entity.id
_entity.type
_entity.pdbx_description
1 polymer ?
#
loop_
_entity_poly.entity_id
_entity_poly.type
_entity_poly.pdbx_seq_one_letter_code
_entity_poly.pdbx_strand_id
1 'polypeptide(L)'
;MDIQPILDGDRLAIARILTQVENNTPEGHQALNELFPYTGRAHLVGVTGAPGTGKSSLVNRLAYHYRHPDDGASQKSIAVVAVDPTSPFSGGAVLGDRVRMRDLSGDPGVFIRSMASRGSLGGLAYATAGLVQVFDAAGFDIIMIETVGAGQAEVEIARLAHTTIVVEAPGLGDDIQAIKAGILEIADILVINKADRPGV
;
A
#
# COMPACT_ATOMS: atom_id res chain seq x y z
N MET A 1 -16.32 -13.92 -14.68
CA MET A 1 -15.75 -12.87 -15.57
C MET A 1 -14.65 -13.54 -16.39
N ASP A 2 -14.15 -12.98 -17.49
CA ASP A 2 -12.88 -13.50 -18.03
C ASP A 2 -11.71 -12.92 -17.21
N ILE A 3 -11.11 -13.76 -16.36
CA ILE A 3 -9.97 -13.37 -15.52
C ILE A 3 -8.62 -13.54 -16.23
N GLN A 4 -8.58 -14.17 -17.40
CA GLN A 4 -7.32 -14.46 -18.09
C GLN A 4 -6.49 -13.20 -18.37
N PRO A 5 -7.07 -12.07 -18.83
CA PRO A 5 -6.29 -10.84 -19.01
C PRO A 5 -5.64 -10.32 -17.73
N ILE A 6 -6.25 -10.55 -16.55
CA ILE A 6 -5.69 -10.16 -15.25
C ILE A 6 -4.47 -11.04 -14.94
N LEU A 7 -4.58 -12.35 -15.16
CA LEU A 7 -3.49 -13.31 -14.97
C LEU A 7 -2.33 -13.08 -15.94
N ASP A 8 -2.62 -12.59 -17.15
CA ASP A 8 -1.62 -12.24 -18.16
C ASP A 8 -0.97 -10.86 -17.91
N GLY A 9 -1.35 -10.16 -16.84
CA GLY A 9 -0.77 -8.88 -16.46
C GLY A 9 -1.30 -7.68 -17.25
N ASP A 10 -2.45 -7.78 -17.93
CA ASP A 10 -3.06 -6.67 -18.65
C ASP A 10 -3.43 -5.53 -17.67
N ARG A 11 -2.68 -4.43 -17.77
CA ARG A 11 -2.80 -3.29 -16.86
C ARG A 11 -4.19 -2.64 -16.89
N LEU A 12 -4.87 -2.66 -18.03
CA LEU A 12 -6.21 -2.08 -18.15
C LEU A 12 -7.26 -2.99 -17.52
N ALA A 13 -7.14 -4.30 -17.72
CA ALA A 13 -7.98 -5.30 -17.06
C ALA A 13 -7.81 -5.22 -15.54
N ILE A 14 -6.56 -5.18 -15.05
CA ILE A 14 -6.23 -4.97 -13.64
C ILE A 14 -6.86 -3.67 -13.12
N ALA A 15 -6.66 -2.53 -13.78
CA ALA A 15 -7.24 -1.25 -13.34
C ALA A 15 -8.78 -1.27 -13.24
N ARG A 16 -9.43 -1.93 -14.20
CA ARG A 16 -10.89 -2.09 -14.23
C ARG A 16 -11.37 -2.95 -13.07
N ILE A 17 -10.76 -4.12 -12.86
CA ILE A 17 -11.20 -5.01 -11.78
C ILE A 17 -10.94 -4.42 -10.40
N LEU A 18 -9.80 -3.75 -10.19
CA LEU A 18 -9.53 -3.05 -8.93
C LEU A 18 -10.64 -2.04 -8.60
N THR A 19 -11.23 -1.40 -9.61
CA THR A 19 -12.34 -0.47 -9.42
C THR A 19 -13.64 -1.19 -9.04
N GLN A 20 -13.90 -2.37 -9.60
CA GLN A 20 -15.06 -3.20 -9.24
C GLN A 20 -14.94 -3.73 -7.81
N VAL A 21 -13.75 -4.21 -7.43
CA VAL A 21 -13.43 -4.67 -6.07
C VAL A 21 -13.54 -3.52 -5.08
N GLU A 22 -12.96 -2.36 -5.38
CA GLU A 22 -13.04 -1.18 -4.53
C GLU A 22 -14.50 -0.73 -4.32
N ASN A 23 -15.37 -0.87 -5.32
CA ASN A 23 -16.78 -0.49 -5.22
C ASN A 23 -17.68 -1.63 -4.69
N ASN A 24 -17.11 -2.76 -4.27
CA ASN A 24 -17.84 -3.89 -3.68
C ASN A 24 -18.98 -4.40 -4.58
N THR A 25 -18.74 -4.42 -5.90
CA THR A 25 -19.73 -4.86 -6.88
C THR A 25 -19.82 -6.40 -6.96
N PRO A 26 -20.95 -6.96 -7.41
CA PRO A 26 -21.06 -8.40 -7.64
C PRO A 26 -19.95 -8.94 -8.57
N GLU A 27 -19.58 -8.18 -9.60
CA GLU A 27 -18.49 -8.51 -10.52
C GLU A 27 -17.14 -8.54 -9.81
N GLY A 28 -16.89 -7.58 -8.91
CA GLY A 28 -15.69 -7.55 -8.07
C GLY A 28 -15.58 -8.79 -7.19
N HIS A 29 -16.66 -9.16 -6.50
CA HIS A 29 -16.68 -10.36 -5.65
C HIS A 29 -16.48 -11.65 -6.45
N GLN A 30 -17.13 -11.77 -7.61
CA GLN A 30 -16.96 -12.93 -8.47
C GLN A 30 -15.50 -13.07 -8.92
N ALA A 31 -14.87 -11.97 -9.35
CA ALA A 31 -13.48 -12.01 -9.77
C ALA A 31 -12.54 -12.38 -8.62
N LEU A 32 -12.77 -11.89 -7.40
CA LEU A 32 -11.98 -12.33 -6.24
C LEU A 32 -12.09 -13.84 -6.02
N ASN A 33 -13.28 -14.42 -6.11
CA ASN A 33 -13.41 -15.88 -5.98
C ASN A 33 -12.67 -16.64 -7.10
N GLU A 34 -12.73 -16.15 -8.34
CA GLU A 34 -12.06 -16.74 -9.49
C GLU A 34 -10.52 -16.58 -9.44
N LEU A 35 -10.02 -15.47 -8.88
CA LEU A 35 -8.59 -15.16 -8.76
C LEU A 35 -7.92 -15.83 -7.56
N PHE A 36 -8.67 -16.21 -6.53
CA PHE A 36 -8.14 -16.79 -5.28
C PHE A 36 -7.17 -17.97 -5.48
N PRO A 37 -7.41 -18.92 -6.41
CA PRO A 37 -6.46 -20.03 -6.65
C PRO A 37 -5.08 -19.61 -7.17
N TYR A 38 -4.91 -18.36 -7.60
CA TYR A 38 -3.68 -17.83 -8.20
C TYR A 38 -2.88 -16.93 -7.26
N THR A 39 -3.26 -16.83 -5.99
CA THR A 39 -2.58 -16.00 -4.98
C THR A 39 -1.67 -16.80 -4.05
N GLY A 40 -1.05 -16.12 -3.08
CA GLY A 40 -0.11 -16.66 -2.11
C GLY A 40 1.36 -16.59 -2.54
N ARG A 41 1.68 -15.77 -3.55
CA ARG A 41 3.05 -15.70 -4.12
C ARG A 41 3.75 -14.39 -3.80
N ALA A 42 3.01 -13.28 -3.77
CA ALA A 42 3.55 -11.96 -3.51
C ALA A 42 4.00 -11.78 -2.06
N HIS A 43 5.08 -11.02 -1.85
CA HIS A 43 5.46 -10.55 -0.50
C HIS A 43 4.71 -9.26 -0.16
N LEU A 44 3.99 -9.26 0.97
CA LEU A 44 3.17 -8.13 1.39
C LEU A 44 3.93 -7.27 2.40
N VAL A 45 4.13 -5.99 2.06
CA VAL A 45 4.81 -5.01 2.92
C VAL A 45 3.84 -3.92 3.33
N GLY A 46 3.51 -3.86 4.61
CA GLY A 46 2.76 -2.78 5.21
C GLY A 46 3.67 -1.62 5.59
N VAL A 47 3.31 -0.40 5.23
CA VAL A 47 4.05 0.81 5.62
C VAL A 47 3.09 1.77 6.32
N THR A 48 3.39 2.06 7.58
CA THR A 48 2.56 2.90 8.44
C THR A 48 3.39 3.86 9.29
N GLY A 49 2.73 4.72 10.08
CA GLY A 49 3.34 5.79 10.85
C GLY A 49 2.59 7.10 10.68
N ALA A 50 2.83 8.08 11.57
CA ALA A 50 2.05 9.32 11.60
C ALA A 50 2.08 10.11 10.26
N PRO A 51 1.11 11.02 10.01
CA PRO A 51 1.09 11.80 8.79
C PRO A 51 2.33 12.70 8.73
N GLY A 52 2.95 12.79 7.56
CA GLY A 52 4.13 13.63 7.38
C GLY A 52 5.46 13.03 7.87
N THR A 53 5.49 11.79 8.39
CA THR A 53 6.76 11.09 8.72
C THR A 53 7.57 10.73 7.47
N GLY A 54 6.93 10.70 6.28
CA GLY A 54 7.57 10.48 4.99
C GLY A 54 7.38 9.08 4.41
N LYS A 55 6.29 8.39 4.82
CA LYS A 55 5.88 7.06 4.31
C LYS A 55 5.94 6.95 2.79
N SER A 56 5.24 7.82 2.06
CA SER A 56 5.17 7.75 0.58
C SER A 56 6.53 7.98 -0.08
N SER A 57 7.39 8.81 0.53
CA SER A 57 8.78 8.97 0.08
C SER A 57 9.59 7.69 0.29
N LEU A 58 9.43 7.02 1.44
CA LEU A 58 10.08 5.74 1.71
C LEU A 58 9.58 4.64 0.75
N VAL A 59 8.26 4.51 0.57
CA VAL A 59 7.63 3.58 -0.37
C VAL A 59 8.17 3.79 -1.79
N ASN A 60 8.25 5.05 -2.25
CA ASN A 60 8.82 5.38 -3.56
C ASN A 60 10.27 4.88 -3.70
N ARG A 61 11.12 5.10 -2.69
CA ARG A 61 12.53 4.69 -2.72
C ARG A 61 12.72 3.18 -2.59
N LEU A 62 11.90 2.50 -1.78
CA LEU A 62 11.90 1.04 -1.70
C LEU A 62 11.50 0.41 -3.03
N ALA A 63 10.40 0.88 -3.62
CA ALA A 63 9.96 0.40 -4.93
C ALA A 63 11.04 0.65 -6.00
N TYR A 64 11.65 1.85 -6.02
CA TYR A 64 12.74 2.16 -6.94
C TYR A 64 13.92 1.19 -6.77
N HIS A 65 14.32 0.90 -5.54
CA HIS A 65 15.43 -0.01 -5.24
C HIS A 65 15.13 -1.45 -5.71
N TYR A 66 13.93 -1.97 -5.48
CA TYR A 66 13.54 -3.29 -5.99
C TYR A 66 13.44 -3.36 -7.53
N ARG A 67 13.18 -2.23 -8.18
CA ARG A 67 13.22 -2.11 -9.65
C ARG A 67 14.64 -1.96 -10.19
N HIS A 68 15.56 -1.42 -9.40
CA HIS A 68 16.95 -1.14 -9.77
C HIS A 68 17.91 -1.72 -8.73
N PRO A 69 17.97 -3.06 -8.58
CA PRO A 69 18.86 -3.69 -7.62
C PRO A 69 20.33 -3.48 -8.02
N ASP A 70 21.14 -2.97 -7.09
CA ASP A 70 22.56 -2.67 -7.31
C ASP A 70 23.48 -3.90 -7.13
N ASP A 71 22.94 -5.00 -6.59
CA ASP A 71 23.65 -6.22 -6.19
C ASP A 71 23.57 -7.37 -7.22
N GLY A 72 23.00 -7.09 -8.40
CA GLY A 72 22.80 -8.09 -9.45
C GLY A 72 21.58 -8.99 -9.24
N ALA A 73 20.72 -8.72 -8.24
CA ALA A 73 19.45 -9.41 -8.10
C ALA A 73 18.51 -9.14 -9.29
N SER A 74 17.52 -10.02 -9.47
CA SER A 74 16.47 -9.82 -10.48
C SER A 74 15.55 -8.65 -10.09
N GLN A 75 15.22 -7.77 -11.03
CA GLN A 75 14.21 -6.74 -10.82
C GLN A 75 12.86 -7.36 -10.40
N LYS A 76 12.19 -6.78 -9.41
CA LYS A 76 10.91 -7.28 -8.89
C LYS A 76 9.73 -6.46 -9.38
N SER A 77 8.63 -7.07 -9.79
CA SER A 77 7.40 -6.33 -10.10
C SER A 77 6.74 -5.82 -8.81
N ILE A 78 6.38 -4.53 -8.77
CA ILE A 78 5.90 -3.85 -7.57
C ILE A 78 4.49 -3.33 -7.78
N ALA A 79 3.57 -3.71 -6.90
CA ALA A 79 2.28 -3.03 -6.76
C ALA A 79 2.29 -2.15 -5.50
N VAL A 80 1.68 -0.98 -5.58
CA VAL A 80 1.50 -0.07 -4.44
C VAL A 80 0.02 0.22 -4.26
N VAL A 81 -0.51 -0.11 -3.09
CA VAL A 81 -1.83 0.30 -2.62
C VAL A 81 -1.63 1.46 -1.65
N ALA A 82 -1.92 2.67 -2.11
CA ALA A 82 -1.78 3.88 -1.31
C ALA A 82 -3.14 4.31 -0.77
N VAL A 83 -3.30 4.35 0.55
CA VAL A 83 -4.56 4.76 1.20
C VAL A 83 -4.46 6.22 1.64
N ASP A 84 -5.32 7.06 1.05
CA ASP A 84 -5.46 8.47 1.39
C ASP A 84 -6.69 8.74 2.27
N PRO A 85 -6.63 9.75 3.16
CA PRO A 85 -7.79 10.13 3.95
C PRO A 85 -8.88 10.73 3.06
N THR A 86 -10.12 10.30 3.25
CA THR A 86 -11.28 10.98 2.65
C THR A 86 -11.52 12.32 3.35
N SER A 87 -11.74 13.37 2.56
CA SER A 87 -12.17 14.68 3.05
C SER A 87 -13.51 14.55 3.78
N PRO A 88 -13.58 14.95 5.07
CA PRO A 88 -14.82 14.88 5.83
C PRO A 88 -15.86 15.91 5.36
N PHE A 89 -15.45 16.90 4.56
CA PHE A 89 -16.32 17.98 4.08
C PHE A 89 -16.85 17.77 2.66
N SER A 90 -16.02 17.20 1.77
CA SER A 90 -16.38 17.03 0.36
C SER A 90 -16.64 15.58 -0.03
N GLY A 91 -16.30 14.60 0.82
CA GLY A 91 -16.40 13.18 0.50
C GLY A 91 -15.40 12.68 -0.56
N GLY A 92 -14.59 13.57 -1.15
CA GLY A 92 -13.52 13.23 -2.08
C GLY A 92 -12.18 13.03 -1.38
N ALA A 93 -11.16 12.53 -2.10
CA ALA A 93 -9.78 12.44 -1.62
C ALA A 93 -8.84 13.18 -2.58
N VAL A 94 -7.85 13.88 -2.04
CA VAL A 94 -6.73 14.40 -2.83
C VAL A 94 -5.73 13.26 -2.95
N LEU A 95 -5.78 12.53 -4.07
CA LEU A 95 -4.89 11.39 -4.33
C LEU A 95 -3.47 11.88 -4.67
N GLY A 96 -2.78 12.41 -3.66
CA GLY A 96 -1.50 13.11 -3.78
C GLY A 96 -0.31 12.19 -3.99
N ASP A 97 -0.48 10.90 -3.70
CA ASP A 97 0.62 9.94 -3.66
C ASP A 97 1.19 9.62 -5.05
N ARG A 98 0.35 9.62 -6.09
CA ARG A 98 0.83 9.51 -7.48
C ARG A 98 1.70 10.69 -7.91
N VAL A 99 1.49 11.89 -7.36
CA VAL A 99 2.35 13.05 -7.66
C VAL A 99 3.70 12.93 -6.98
N ARG A 100 3.77 12.24 -5.82
CA ARG A 100 4.99 12.01 -5.05
C ARG A 100 5.84 10.86 -5.62
N MET A 101 5.24 9.90 -6.33
CA MET A 101 5.92 8.74 -6.93
C MET A 101 6.30 8.94 -8.41
N ARG A 102 6.68 10.15 -8.82
CA ARG A 102 7.03 10.47 -10.22
C ARG A 102 8.18 9.63 -10.77
N ASP A 103 9.14 9.25 -9.93
CA ASP A 103 10.31 8.47 -10.34
C ASP A 103 9.95 7.06 -10.82
N LEU A 104 8.77 6.56 -10.42
CA LEU A 104 8.22 5.26 -10.82
C LEU A 104 7.22 5.37 -11.97
N SER A 105 6.88 6.61 -12.36
CA SER A 105 5.89 6.86 -13.40
C SER A 105 6.41 6.38 -14.75
N GLY A 106 5.76 5.36 -15.30
CA GLY A 106 6.11 4.79 -16.60
C GLY A 106 6.94 3.52 -16.55
N ASP A 107 7.38 3.06 -15.36
CA ASP A 107 7.98 1.73 -15.23
C ASP A 107 6.89 0.66 -15.43
N PRO A 108 7.00 -0.22 -16.44
CA PRO A 108 6.02 -1.26 -16.71
C PRO A 108 5.91 -2.28 -15.58
N GLY A 109 6.98 -2.46 -14.79
CA GLY A 109 7.03 -3.32 -13.61
C GLY A 109 6.44 -2.70 -12.35
N VAL A 110 5.91 -1.48 -12.41
CA VAL A 110 5.28 -0.81 -11.25
C VAL A 110 3.81 -0.51 -11.52
N PHE A 111 2.95 -0.78 -10.55
CA PHE A 111 1.53 -0.41 -10.59
C PHE A 111 1.11 0.30 -9.31
N ILE A 112 0.58 1.52 -9.41
CA ILE A 112 0.15 2.32 -8.25
C ILE A 112 -1.36 2.52 -8.29
N ARG A 113 -2.06 2.01 -7.28
CA ARG A 113 -3.47 2.24 -7.02
C ARG A 113 -3.63 3.05 -5.75
N SER A 114 -4.11 4.28 -5.89
CA SER A 114 -4.54 5.08 -4.74
C SER A 114 -6.02 4.82 -4.47
N MET A 115 -6.40 4.75 -3.20
CA MET A 115 -7.77 4.57 -2.73
C MET A 115 -8.07 5.52 -1.57
N ALA A 116 -9.34 5.87 -1.40
CA ALA A 116 -9.79 6.71 -0.30
C ALA A 116 -10.31 5.84 0.87
N SER A 117 -10.03 6.24 2.11
CA SER A 117 -10.46 5.48 3.31
C SER A 117 -11.98 5.36 3.49
N ARG A 118 -12.76 6.25 2.87
CA ARG A 118 -14.25 6.29 2.83
C ARG A 118 -14.95 6.21 4.20
N GLY A 119 -14.26 6.61 5.27
CA GLY A 119 -14.84 6.75 6.61
C GLY A 119 -15.23 5.44 7.31
N SER A 120 -14.96 4.27 6.71
CA SER A 120 -15.23 2.97 7.34
C SER A 120 -13.92 2.29 7.73
N LEU A 121 -13.66 2.19 9.04
CA LEU A 121 -12.48 1.51 9.57
C LEU A 121 -12.39 0.06 9.04
N GLY A 122 -13.45 -0.75 9.19
CA GLY A 122 -13.42 -2.15 8.73
C GLY A 122 -13.60 -2.39 7.22
N GLY A 123 -14.18 -1.43 6.49
CA GLY A 123 -14.35 -1.55 5.03
C GLY A 123 -13.06 -1.29 4.25
N LEU A 124 -12.13 -0.55 4.86
CA LEU A 124 -10.81 -0.30 4.29
C LEU A 124 -9.98 -1.59 4.23
N ALA A 125 -9.88 -2.33 5.34
CA ALA A 125 -9.19 -3.62 5.37
C ALA A 125 -9.72 -4.61 4.32
N TYR A 126 -11.04 -4.71 4.14
CA TYR A 126 -11.64 -5.60 3.15
C TYR A 126 -11.29 -5.20 1.71
N ALA A 127 -11.43 -3.92 1.38
CA ALA A 127 -11.08 -3.41 0.06
C ALA A 127 -9.57 -3.56 -0.21
N THR A 128 -8.71 -3.22 0.75
CA THR A 128 -7.25 -3.39 0.62
C THR A 128 -6.87 -4.87 0.42
N ALA A 129 -7.46 -5.80 1.18
CA ALA A 129 -7.21 -7.23 1.00
C ALA A 129 -7.65 -7.72 -0.39
N GLY A 130 -8.79 -7.25 -0.89
CA GLY A 130 -9.23 -7.56 -2.26
C GLY A 130 -8.29 -7.01 -3.33
N LEU A 131 -7.80 -5.78 -3.18
CA LEU A 131 -6.82 -5.18 -4.09
C LEU A 131 -5.50 -5.97 -4.08
N VAL A 132 -5.00 -6.34 -2.89
CA VAL A 132 -3.82 -7.19 -2.72
C VAL A 132 -3.99 -8.52 -3.44
N GLN A 133 -5.14 -9.17 -3.27
CA GLN A 133 -5.45 -10.45 -3.92
C GLN A 133 -5.40 -10.33 -5.45
N VAL A 134 -5.93 -9.25 -6.02
CA VAL A 134 -5.86 -9.00 -7.48
C VAL A 134 -4.40 -8.86 -7.94
N PHE A 135 -3.58 -8.10 -7.22
CA PHE A 135 -2.16 -7.91 -7.59
C PHE A 135 -1.36 -9.20 -7.48
N ASP A 136 -1.59 -10.01 -6.45
CA ASP A 136 -0.90 -11.29 -6.27
C ASP A 136 -1.28 -12.28 -7.39
N ALA A 137 -2.56 -12.35 -7.73
CA ALA A 137 -3.04 -13.15 -8.85
C ALA A 137 -2.44 -12.69 -10.20
N ALA A 138 -2.28 -11.37 -10.37
CA ALA A 138 -1.65 -10.76 -11.54
C ALA A 138 -0.11 -10.92 -11.60
N GLY A 139 0.51 -11.58 -10.62
CA GLY A 139 1.92 -11.94 -10.65
C GLY A 139 2.88 -10.83 -10.20
N PHE A 140 2.42 -9.89 -9.36
CA PHE A 140 3.32 -8.94 -8.72
C PHE A 140 4.17 -9.62 -7.65
N ASP A 141 5.49 -9.39 -7.65
CA ASP A 141 6.42 -9.99 -6.69
C ASP A 141 6.25 -9.39 -5.29
N ILE A 142 6.07 -8.06 -5.22
CA ILE A 142 5.96 -7.31 -3.96
C ILE A 142 4.76 -6.39 -4.04
N ILE A 143 3.95 -6.40 -2.98
CA ILE A 143 2.80 -5.52 -2.83
C ILE A 143 3.02 -4.65 -1.59
N MET A 144 3.23 -3.35 -1.80
CA MET A 144 3.39 -2.37 -0.74
C MET A 144 2.05 -1.72 -0.42
N ILE A 145 1.70 -1.63 0.86
CA ILE A 145 0.44 -1.08 1.34
C ILE A 145 0.76 0.09 2.26
N GLU A 146 0.47 1.31 1.83
CA GLU A 146 0.70 2.53 2.60
C GLU A 146 -0.59 2.97 3.30
N THR A 147 -0.55 3.15 4.62
CA THR A 147 -1.67 3.75 5.37
C THR A 147 -1.69 5.28 5.27
N VAL A 148 -2.84 5.87 5.62
CA VAL A 148 -2.96 7.30 5.96
C VAL A 148 -2.03 7.70 7.12
N GLY A 149 -1.96 6.86 8.16
CA GLY A 149 -1.22 7.12 9.40
C GLY A 149 -2.02 7.80 10.50
N ALA A 150 -3.25 7.34 10.77
CA ALA A 150 -4.12 7.94 11.76
C ALA A 150 -5.06 6.89 12.41
N GLY A 151 -4.51 6.03 13.27
CA GLY A 151 -5.29 5.21 14.22
C GLY A 151 -5.47 3.73 13.84
N GLN A 152 -6.68 3.18 13.99
CA GLN A 152 -6.84 1.70 13.98
C GLN A 152 -6.48 0.98 12.66
N ALA A 153 -6.34 1.71 11.55
CA ALA A 153 -5.84 1.16 10.28
C ALA A 153 -4.42 0.56 10.39
N GLU A 154 -3.62 1.03 11.36
CA GLU A 154 -2.27 0.50 11.61
C GLU A 154 -2.29 -0.97 12.05
N VAL A 155 -3.22 -1.35 12.92
CA VAL A 155 -3.36 -2.73 13.41
C VAL A 155 -3.89 -3.66 12.31
N GLU A 156 -4.76 -3.15 11.44
CA GLU A 156 -5.29 -3.92 10.31
C GLU A 156 -4.21 -4.25 9.27
N ILE A 157 -3.32 -3.29 8.97
CA ILE A 157 -2.17 -3.57 8.10
C ILE A 157 -1.27 -4.64 8.71
N ALA A 158 -1.00 -4.59 10.02
CA ALA A 158 -0.16 -5.59 10.67
C ALA A 158 -0.70 -7.02 10.56
N ARG A 159 -2.03 -7.18 10.44
CA ARG A 159 -2.69 -8.48 10.24
C ARG A 159 -2.64 -8.95 8.78
N LEU A 160 -2.53 -8.03 7.83
CA LEU A 160 -2.54 -8.31 6.39
C LEU A 160 -1.13 -8.51 5.82
N ALA A 161 -0.16 -7.73 6.29
CA ALA A 161 1.20 -7.73 5.76
C ALA A 161 2.05 -8.89 6.30
N HIS A 162 2.99 -9.37 5.50
CA HIS A 162 4.05 -10.27 5.94
C HIS A 162 5.18 -9.52 6.64
N THR A 163 5.37 -8.25 6.31
CA THR A 163 6.34 -7.36 6.95
C THR A 163 5.72 -6.00 7.17
N THR A 164 5.75 -5.53 8.40
CA THR A 164 5.20 -4.24 8.81
C THR A 164 6.33 -3.28 9.14
N ILE A 165 6.40 -2.18 8.37
CA ILE A 165 7.32 -1.07 8.56
C ILE A 165 6.57 0.08 9.24
N VAL A 166 7.04 0.48 10.42
CA VAL A 166 6.57 1.68 11.11
C VAL A 166 7.58 2.80 10.90
N VAL A 167 7.12 3.92 10.34
CA VAL A 167 7.95 5.08 9.98
C VAL A 167 7.67 6.23 10.94
N GLU A 168 8.68 6.58 11.72
CA GLU A 168 8.68 7.71 12.62
C GLU A 168 9.58 8.83 12.09
N ALA A 169 9.37 10.06 12.55
CA ALA A 169 10.26 11.18 12.25
C ALA A 169 10.46 12.06 13.49
N PRO A 170 11.70 12.45 13.83
CA PRO A 170 12.00 13.24 15.01
C PRO A 170 11.31 14.61 15.02
N GLY A 171 10.88 15.03 16.22
CA GLY A 171 10.40 16.39 16.48
C GLY A 171 9.03 16.74 15.89
N LEU A 172 8.20 15.74 15.51
CA LEU A 172 6.82 15.97 15.06
C LEU A 172 5.80 16.14 16.21
N GLY A 173 6.23 15.95 17.47
CA GLY A 173 5.43 16.29 18.66
C GLY A 173 4.47 15.18 19.13
N ASP A 174 4.18 15.27 20.43
CA ASP A 174 3.57 14.26 21.33
C ASP A 174 4.25 12.88 21.26
N ASP A 175 5.55 12.88 21.56
CA ASP A 175 6.42 11.70 21.63
C ASP A 175 5.84 10.56 22.48
N ILE A 176 4.88 10.87 23.38
CA ILE A 176 4.18 9.91 24.23
C ILE A 176 2.91 9.34 23.56
N GLN A 177 2.20 10.10 22.72
CA GLN A 177 1.04 9.60 21.96
C GLN A 177 1.40 8.88 20.66
N ALA A 178 2.51 9.26 20.00
CA ALA A 178 3.04 8.53 18.86
C ALA A 178 3.54 7.13 19.26
N ILE A 179 4.14 7.05 20.47
CA ILE A 179 4.46 5.79 21.17
C ILE A 179 3.23 5.29 21.96
N LYS A 180 2.03 5.34 21.37
CA LYS A 180 0.90 4.60 21.95
C LYS A 180 1.28 3.12 21.96
N ALA A 181 1.29 2.52 23.15
CA ALA A 181 1.40 1.07 23.35
C ALA A 181 0.47 0.37 22.33
N GLY A 182 1.04 -0.33 21.37
CA GLY A 182 0.32 -0.94 20.25
C GLY A 182 0.90 -0.68 18.86
N ILE A 183 1.36 0.54 18.50
CA ILE A 183 1.90 0.79 17.13
C ILE A 183 3.34 0.32 16.99
N LEU A 184 4.19 0.52 17.99
CA LEU A 184 5.55 -0.04 17.94
C LEU A 184 5.56 -1.56 18.06
N GLU A 185 4.53 -2.14 18.68
CA GLU A 185 4.39 -3.58 18.90
C GLU A 185 4.06 -4.35 17.62
N ILE A 186 3.49 -3.68 16.61
CA ILE A 186 3.21 -4.28 15.32
C ILE A 186 4.38 -4.17 14.33
N ALA A 187 5.46 -3.48 14.68
CA ALA A 187 6.57 -3.24 13.77
C ALA A 187 7.49 -4.47 13.70
N ASP A 188 7.65 -5.03 12.49
CA ASP A 188 8.79 -5.90 12.19
C ASP A 188 10.05 -5.05 11.96
N ILE A 189 9.87 -3.85 11.39
CA ILE A 189 10.93 -2.88 11.11
C ILE A 189 10.48 -1.49 11.57
N LEU A 190 11.27 -0.85 12.43
CA LEU A 190 11.11 0.56 12.80
C LEU A 190 12.09 1.42 12.01
N VAL A 191 11.57 2.43 11.30
CA VAL A 191 12.36 3.37 10.50
C VAL A 191 12.26 4.76 11.11
N ILE A 192 13.40 5.32 11.52
CA ILE A 192 13.51 6.74 11.88
C ILE A 192 13.89 7.52 10.63
N ASN A 193 12.90 8.16 10.02
CA ASN A 193 13.08 8.96 8.82
C ASN A 193 13.47 10.41 9.14
N LYS A 194 13.92 11.14 8.11
CA LYS A 194 14.42 12.53 8.23
C LYS A 194 15.60 12.68 9.20
N ALA A 195 16.45 11.65 9.24
CA ALA A 195 17.66 11.62 10.07
C ALA A 195 18.74 12.62 9.60
N ASP A 196 18.54 13.26 8.44
CA ASP A 196 19.35 14.38 7.96
C ASP A 196 19.09 15.69 8.74
N ARG A 197 18.05 15.74 9.59
CA ARG A 197 17.72 16.92 10.39
C ARG A 197 18.76 17.15 11.51
N PRO A 198 19.21 18.40 11.74
CA PRO A 198 20.09 18.71 12.85
C PRO A 198 19.47 18.33 14.20
N GLY A 199 20.24 17.64 15.06
CA GLY A 199 19.81 17.27 16.41
C GLY A 199 19.05 15.94 16.53
N VAL A 200 19.09 15.11 15.49
CA VAL A 200 18.65 13.70 15.46
C VAL A 200 19.84 12.77 15.62
#